data_AF-A0A2T5IRS3-F1
#
_entry.id   AF-A0A2T5IRS3-F1
#
_cell.length_a   1.000
_cell.length_b   1.000
_cell.length_c   1.000
_cell.angle_alpha   90.00
_cell.angle_beta   90.00
_cell.angle_gamma   90.00
#
_symmetry.space_group_name_H-M   'P 1'
#
loop_
_entity.id
_entity.type
_entity.pdbx_description
1 polymer ?
#
loop_
_entity_poly.entity_id
_entity_poly.type
_entity_poly.pdbx_seq_one_letter_code
_entity_poly.pdbx_strand_id
1 'polypeptide(L)'
;MTTTPLLFDIKNLSTEAESMKRLIELFSALGEKLVSHDVEKALKRTAGISYKEVALTFADSQTVTLLIKQTGDIFKVKINGKEAALRNQDAHKPEAVIQEIAQRIKSSRTAYQKALAAKTKADDVAQAAKSSGLKNTQKTRVSALQEQVNSLDALIAERQQYKAQLETELAA
;
A
#
# COMPACT_ATOMS: atom_id res chain seq x y z
N MET A 1 5.46 -21.36 30.65
CA MET A 1 5.73 -21.47 29.20
C MET A 1 7.14 -20.93 28.96
N THR A 2 8.06 -21.76 28.47
CA THR A 2 9.43 -21.33 28.19
C THR A 2 9.40 -20.37 27.01
N THR A 3 9.55 -19.07 27.27
CA THR A 3 9.64 -18.03 26.25
C THR A 3 10.98 -18.19 25.53
N THR A 4 10.99 -18.94 24.43
CA THR A 4 12.18 -19.07 23.59
C THR A 4 12.53 -17.68 23.03
N PRO A 5 13.74 -17.15 23.29
CA PRO A 5 14.14 -15.83 22.82
C PRO A 5 14.16 -15.81 21.28
N LEU A 6 13.68 -14.71 20.68
CA LEU A 6 13.75 -14.52 19.24
C LEU A 6 15.12 -13.95 18.91
N LEU A 7 16.08 -14.87 18.70
CA LEU A 7 17.43 -14.53 18.29
C LEU A 7 17.57 -14.72 16.79
N PHE A 8 18.08 -13.72 16.09
CA PHE A 8 18.33 -13.80 14.66
C PHE A 8 19.80 -14.15 14.39
N ASP A 9 20.07 -15.29 13.77
CA ASP A 9 21.41 -15.57 13.29
C ASP A 9 21.74 -14.73 12.05
N ILE A 10 22.50 -13.65 12.23
CA ILE A 10 22.91 -12.73 11.15
C ILE A 10 23.70 -13.43 10.04
N LYS A 11 24.49 -14.46 10.37
CA LYS A 11 25.33 -15.15 9.38
C LYS A 11 24.45 -15.88 8.37
N ASN A 12 23.38 -16.50 8.85
CA ASN A 12 22.43 -17.27 8.06
C ASN A 12 21.10 -16.53 7.83
N LEU A 13 21.04 -15.23 8.12
CA LEU A 13 19.81 -14.44 7.98
C LEU A 13 19.48 -14.29 6.49
N SER A 14 18.43 -14.99 6.09
CA SER A 14 17.80 -14.96 4.77
C SER A 14 16.29 -14.89 4.95
N THR A 15 15.58 -14.67 3.85
CA THR A 15 14.10 -14.69 3.81
C THR A 15 13.50 -16.04 4.24
N GLU A 16 14.27 -17.13 4.19
CA GLU A 16 13.81 -18.48 4.51
C GLU A 16 14.23 -18.95 5.93
N ALA A 17 14.96 -18.12 6.66
CA ALA A 17 15.45 -18.46 8.00
C ALA A 17 14.32 -18.81 8.97
N GLU A 18 14.57 -19.76 9.88
CA GLU A 18 13.58 -20.19 10.88
C GLU A 18 13.12 -19.04 11.79
N SER A 19 14.03 -18.12 12.12
CA SER A 19 13.72 -16.90 12.88
C SER A 19 12.74 -15.98 12.13
N MET A 20 12.81 -15.93 10.79
CA MET A 20 11.86 -15.18 9.96
C MET A 20 10.49 -15.85 9.93
N LYS A 21 10.44 -17.19 9.78
CA LYS A 21 9.18 -17.94 9.85
C LYS A 21 8.50 -17.73 11.20
N ARG A 22 9.28 -17.80 12.29
CA ARG A 22 8.77 -17.58 13.64
C ARG A 22 8.24 -16.15 13.83
N LEU A 23 8.94 -15.16 13.29
CA LEU A 23 8.47 -13.78 13.33
C LEU A 23 7.13 -13.61 12.58
N ILE A 24 6.99 -14.24 11.40
CA ILE A 24 5.75 -14.21 10.62
C ILE A 24 4.60 -14.87 11.39
N GLU A 25 4.85 -16.02 12.04
CA GLU A 25 3.87 -16.68 12.90
C GLU A 25 3.38 -15.78 14.04
N LEU A 26 4.30 -15.08 14.71
CA LEU A 26 3.98 -14.20 15.82
C LEU A 26 3.14 -13.00 15.36
N PHE A 27 3.45 -12.40 14.20
CA PHE A 27 2.61 -11.35 13.63
C PHE A 27 1.22 -11.88 13.20
N SER A 28 1.19 -13.07 12.60
CA SER A 28 -0.06 -13.73 12.19
C SER A 28 -0.96 -14.03 13.39
N ALA A 29 -0.40 -14.51 14.50
CA ALA A 29 -1.12 -14.75 15.75
C ALA A 29 -1.75 -13.47 16.33
N LEU A 30 -1.17 -12.30 16.05
CA LEU A 30 -1.67 -10.99 16.47
C LEU A 30 -2.66 -10.37 15.46
N GLY A 31 -3.00 -11.10 14.39
CA GLY A 31 -3.92 -10.68 13.34
C GLY A 31 -3.29 -9.75 12.29
N GLU A 32 -1.96 -9.66 12.25
CA GLU A 32 -1.23 -8.87 11.25
C GLU A 32 -0.78 -9.78 10.11
N LYS A 33 -1.40 -9.63 8.93
CA LYS A 33 -1.03 -10.41 7.74
C LYS A 33 0.12 -9.72 7.01
N LEU A 34 1.21 -10.46 6.85
CA LEU A 34 2.37 -10.03 6.09
C LEU A 34 2.19 -10.37 4.60
N VAL A 35 2.51 -9.42 3.72
CA VAL A 35 2.42 -9.58 2.25
C VAL A 35 3.78 -9.91 1.67
N SER A 36 4.84 -9.26 2.17
CA SER A 36 6.20 -9.48 1.72
C SER A 36 7.18 -9.25 2.86
N HIS A 37 8.26 -10.03 2.86
CA HIS A 37 9.41 -9.83 3.72
C HIS A 37 10.68 -9.89 2.87
N ASP A 38 11.60 -8.99 3.15
CA ASP A 38 12.91 -8.97 2.52
C ASP A 38 14.00 -8.80 3.57
N VAL A 39 15.16 -9.37 3.28
CA VAL A 39 16.34 -9.32 4.13
C VAL A 39 17.49 -8.74 3.33
N GLU A 40 17.97 -7.59 3.78
CA GLU A 40 19.13 -6.93 3.21
C GLU A 40 20.36 -7.85 3.34
N LYS A 41 20.99 -8.18 2.22
CA LYS A 41 22.18 -9.04 2.18
C LYS A 41 23.41 -8.28 2.68
N ALA A 42 23.46 -6.97 2.44
CA ALA A 42 24.56 -6.11 2.85
C ALA A 42 24.54 -5.84 4.36
N LEU A 43 25.70 -6.00 5.00
CA LEU A 43 25.89 -5.60 6.38
C LEU A 43 26.10 -4.08 6.43
N LYS A 44 25.22 -3.35 7.11
CA LYS A 44 25.31 -1.90 7.30
C LYS A 44 25.93 -1.60 8.66
N ARG A 45 26.60 -0.45 8.80
CA ARG A 45 27.19 -0.01 10.07
C ARG A 45 26.74 1.41 10.41
N THR A 46 26.31 1.63 11.64
CA THR A 46 25.97 2.96 12.15
C THR A 46 26.34 3.03 13.62
N ALA A 47 26.95 4.14 14.05
CA ALA A 47 27.40 4.36 15.43
C ALA A 47 28.24 3.20 16.00
N GLY A 48 29.10 2.59 15.16
CA GLY A 48 29.94 1.46 15.54
C GLY A 48 29.23 0.10 15.62
N ILE A 49 27.92 0.04 15.44
CA ILE A 49 27.14 -1.20 15.47
C ILE A 49 26.89 -1.69 14.04
N SER A 50 27.28 -2.93 13.77
CA SER A 50 27.00 -3.62 12.51
C SER A 50 25.65 -4.34 12.58
N TYR A 51 24.81 -4.14 11.57
CA TYR A 51 23.45 -4.67 11.52
C TYR A 51 23.02 -5.05 10.11
N LYS A 52 22.02 -5.94 10.03
CA LYS A 52 21.25 -6.22 8.81
C LYS A 52 19.84 -5.64 8.95
N GLU A 53 19.24 -5.25 7.82
CA GLU A 53 17.88 -4.72 7.78
C GLU A 53 16.93 -5.81 7.29
N VAL A 54 15.84 -6.00 8.02
CA VAL A 54 14.73 -6.86 7.63
C VAL A 54 13.53 -5.97 7.39
N ALA A 55 13.07 -5.92 6.15
CA ALA A 55 11.91 -5.15 5.74
C ALA A 55 10.68 -6.06 5.70
N LEU A 56 9.62 -5.63 6.37
CA LEU A 56 8.33 -6.32 6.48
C LEU A 56 7.27 -5.41 5.89
N THR A 57 6.51 -5.90 4.92
CA THR A 57 5.41 -5.17 4.28
C THR A 57 4.09 -5.84 4.64
N PHE A 58 3.19 -5.08 5.26
CA PHE A 58 1.88 -5.53 5.71
C PHE A 58 0.80 -5.27 4.66
N ALA A 59 -0.35 -5.92 4.82
CA ALA A 59 -1.48 -5.81 3.89
C ALA A 59 -2.03 -4.39 3.71
N ASP A 60 -1.84 -3.52 4.70
CA ASP A 60 -2.22 -2.11 4.67
C ASP A 60 -1.16 -1.20 4.02
N SER A 61 -0.20 -1.77 3.29
CA SER A 61 0.93 -1.07 2.68
C SER A 61 1.84 -0.34 3.68
N GLN A 62 1.73 -0.64 4.97
CA GLN A 62 2.69 -0.19 5.95
C GLN A 62 3.95 -1.04 5.88
N THR A 63 5.08 -0.41 6.19
CA THR A 63 6.38 -1.08 6.22
C THR A 63 6.97 -1.02 7.62
N VAL A 64 7.53 -2.12 8.09
CA VAL A 64 8.34 -2.18 9.30
C VAL A 64 9.72 -2.68 8.94
N THR A 65 10.74 -1.91 9.29
CA THR A 65 12.14 -2.29 9.12
C THR A 65 12.75 -2.59 10.48
N LEU A 66 13.17 -3.83 10.69
CA LEU A 66 13.91 -4.25 11.88
C LEU A 66 15.41 -4.20 11.58
N LEU A 67 16.16 -3.50 12.41
CA LEU A 67 17.62 -3.48 12.34
C LEU A 67 18.13 -4.48 13.37
N ILE A 68 18.78 -5.55 12.91
CA ILE A 68 19.25 -6.64 13.76
C ILE A 68 20.77 -6.53 13.90
N LYS A 69 21.31 -6.54 15.12
CA LYS A 69 22.75 -6.51 15.41
C LYS A 69 23.41 -7.86 15.17
N GLN A 70 24.74 -7.88 15.05
CA GLN A 70 25.51 -9.14 14.97
C GLN A 70 25.23 -10.13 16.11
N THR A 71 24.84 -9.65 17.29
CA THR A 71 24.45 -10.51 18.44
C THR A 71 23.13 -11.24 18.21
N GLY A 72 22.35 -10.84 17.20
CA GLY A 72 21.03 -11.38 16.88
C GLY A 72 19.87 -10.63 17.51
N ASP A 73 20.16 -9.56 18.27
CA ASP A 73 19.15 -8.72 18.91
C ASP A 73 18.66 -7.61 17.97
N ILE A 74 17.42 -7.18 18.16
CA ILE A 74 16.86 -6.02 17.46
C ILE A 74 17.47 -4.74 18.05
N PHE A 75 18.22 -4.01 17.24
CA PHE A 75 18.81 -2.71 17.57
C PHE A 75 17.79 -1.58 17.56
N LYS A 76 17.02 -1.50 16.46
CA LYS A 76 16.08 -0.42 16.18
C LYS A 76 14.96 -0.94 15.32
N VAL A 77 13.80 -0.31 15.45
CA VAL A 77 12.65 -0.57 14.59
C VAL A 77 12.23 0.72 13.93
N LYS A 78 12.02 0.66 12.62
CA LYS A 78 11.45 1.76 11.83
C LYS A 78 10.06 1.36 11.37
N ILE A 79 9.07 2.22 11.61
CA ILE A 79 7.70 2.05 11.09
C ILE A 79 7.49 3.13 10.04
N ASN A 80 7.17 2.74 8.81
CA ASN A 80 7.01 3.62 7.65
C ASN A 80 8.22 4.54 7.45
N GLY A 81 9.43 3.99 7.63
CA GLY A 81 10.71 4.70 7.49
C GLY A 81 11.12 5.58 8.69
N LYS A 82 10.27 5.75 9.71
CA LYS A 82 10.57 6.54 10.91
C LYS A 82 10.96 5.65 12.08
N GLU A 83 12.00 6.03 12.82
CA GLU A 83 12.41 5.30 14.02
C GLU A 83 11.28 5.29 15.07
N ALA A 84 10.93 4.11 15.56
CA ALA A 84 9.89 3.89 16.56
C ALA A 84 10.55 3.43 17.86
N ALA A 85 10.58 4.27 18.88
CA ALA A 85 11.20 3.97 20.16
C ALA A 85 10.39 2.90 20.90
N LEU A 86 10.84 1.65 20.95
CA LEU A 86 10.10 0.59 21.65
C LEU A 86 10.34 0.65 23.15
N ARG A 87 9.28 0.47 23.93
CA ARG A 87 9.31 0.42 25.39
C ARG A 87 9.89 -0.90 25.88
N ASN A 88 9.61 -1.99 25.17
CA ASN A 88 10.25 -3.28 25.38
C ASN A 88 11.27 -3.51 24.25
N GLN A 89 12.56 -3.53 24.57
CA GLN A 89 13.65 -3.85 23.63
C GLN A 89 14.38 -5.14 24.02
N ASP A 90 13.82 -5.88 24.96
CA ASP A 90 14.44 -7.10 25.49
C ASP A 90 14.19 -8.28 24.55
N ALA A 91 15.28 -8.86 24.04
CA ALA A 91 15.27 -10.06 23.19
C ALA A 91 14.71 -11.30 23.91
N HIS A 92 14.66 -11.29 25.24
CA HIS A 92 14.09 -12.37 26.05
C HIS A 92 12.56 -12.36 26.08
N LYS A 93 11.89 -11.30 25.61
CA LYS A 93 10.42 -11.21 25.51
C LYS A 93 9.97 -10.81 24.11
N PRO A 94 10.23 -11.64 23.09
CA PRO A 94 9.97 -11.29 21.70
C PRO A 94 8.49 -11.02 21.40
N GLU A 95 7.59 -11.71 22.10
CA GLU A 95 6.14 -11.49 21.98
C GLU A 95 5.74 -10.07 22.38
N ALA A 96 6.33 -9.52 23.45
CA ALA A 96 6.02 -8.18 23.93
C ALA A 96 6.53 -7.09 22.96
N VAL A 97 7.68 -7.32 22.33
CA VAL A 97 8.26 -6.45 21.31
C VAL A 97 7.36 -6.43 20.07
N ILE A 98 6.97 -7.61 19.57
CA ILE A 98 6.12 -7.75 18.38
C ILE A 98 4.71 -7.21 18.65
N GLN A 99 4.16 -7.44 19.84
CA GLN A 99 2.87 -6.89 20.26
C GLN A 99 2.88 -5.36 20.27
N GLU A 100 3.95 -4.73 20.77
CA GLU A 100 4.08 -3.27 20.76
C GLU A 100 4.16 -2.74 19.32
N ILE A 101 4.92 -3.41 18.44
CA ILE A 101 4.99 -3.05 17.01
C ILE A 101 3.62 -3.18 16.35
N ALA A 102 2.93 -4.31 16.56
CA ALA A 102 1.60 -4.55 16.01
C ALA A 102 0.57 -3.51 16.50
N GLN A 103 0.61 -3.13 17.78
CA GLN A 103 -0.24 -2.07 18.32
C GLN A 103 0.06 -0.70 17.66
N ARG A 104 1.33 -0.38 17.42
CA ARG A 104 1.70 0.86 16.72
C ARG A 104 1.23 0.88 15.28
N ILE A 105 1.39 -0.22 14.55
CA ILE A 105 0.83 -0.38 13.20
C ILE A 105 -0.68 -0.13 13.24
N LYS A 106 -1.40 -0.86 14.11
CA LYS A 106 -2.87 -0.72 14.26
C LYS A 106 -3.30 0.71 14.56
N SER A 107 -2.66 1.38 15.51
CA SER A 107 -2.97 2.76 15.90
C SER A 107 -2.71 3.78 14.77
N SER A 108 -1.71 3.53 13.93
CA SER A 108 -1.30 4.44 12.86
C SER A 108 -1.98 4.17 11.51
N ARG A 109 -2.76 3.10 11.39
CA ARG A 109 -3.48 2.71 10.15
C ARG A 109 -4.29 3.82 9.53
N THR A 110 -5.22 4.40 10.27
CA THR A 110 -6.13 5.41 9.72
C THR A 110 -5.37 6.64 9.23
N ALA A 111 -4.36 7.08 9.98
CA ALA A 111 -3.53 8.22 9.62
C ALA A 111 -2.66 7.90 8.38
N TYR A 112 -2.08 6.70 8.32
CA TYR A 112 -1.27 6.27 7.20
C TYR A 112 -2.08 6.12 5.92
N GLN A 113 -3.27 5.50 5.98
CA GLN A 113 -4.15 5.38 4.83
C GLN A 113 -4.64 6.73 4.33
N LYS A 114 -4.98 7.65 5.23
CA LYS A 114 -5.33 9.03 4.85
C LYS A 114 -4.15 9.72 4.17
N ALA A 115 -2.93 9.57 4.68
CA ALA A 115 -1.73 10.13 4.07
C ALA A 115 -1.41 9.49 2.73
N LEU A 116 -1.62 8.18 2.57
CA LEU A 116 -1.44 7.46 1.32
C LEU A 116 -2.46 7.92 0.27
N ALA A 117 -3.73 7.99 0.63
CA ALA A 117 -4.79 8.51 -0.23
C ALA A 117 -4.55 9.98 -0.62
N ALA A 118 -4.00 10.80 0.30
CA ALA A 118 -3.65 12.18 0.00
C ALA A 118 -2.40 12.32 -0.89
N LYS A 119 -1.53 11.30 -0.95
CA LYS A 119 -0.41 11.22 -1.89
C LYS A 119 -0.86 10.72 -3.26
N THR A 120 -1.81 9.79 -3.30
CA THR A 120 -2.51 9.39 -4.52
C THR A 120 -3.56 10.44 -4.88
N LYS A 121 -3.13 11.67 -5.15
CA LYS A 121 -4.05 12.70 -5.64
C LYS A 121 -4.57 12.28 -7.01
N ALA A 122 -5.81 12.67 -7.32
CA ALA A 122 -6.45 12.40 -8.60
C ALA A 122 -5.59 12.82 -9.81
N ASP A 123 -4.70 13.80 -9.64
CA ASP A 123 -3.75 14.27 -10.65
C ASP A 123 -2.69 13.21 -11.03
N ASP A 124 -2.18 12.43 -10.07
CA ASP A 124 -1.18 11.38 -10.37
C ASP A 124 -1.83 10.17 -11.05
N VAL A 125 -3.08 9.84 -10.73
CA VAL A 125 -3.87 8.83 -11.45
C VAL A 125 -4.17 9.31 -12.88
N ALA A 126 -4.50 10.59 -13.05
CA ALA A 126 -4.71 11.20 -14.37
C ALA A 126 -3.40 11.28 -15.19
N GLN A 127 -2.26 11.47 -14.53
CA GLN A 127 -0.94 11.54 -15.17
C GLN A 127 -0.38 10.14 -15.48
N ALA A 128 -0.58 9.15 -14.62
CA ALA A 128 -0.29 7.74 -14.89
C ALA A 128 -1.15 7.17 -16.04
N ALA A 129 -2.42 7.55 -16.11
CA ALA A 129 -3.30 7.24 -17.25
C ALA A 129 -2.87 7.94 -18.55
N LYS A 130 -2.32 9.16 -18.47
CA LYS A 130 -1.71 9.84 -19.63
C LYS A 130 -0.41 9.15 -20.08
N SER A 131 0.40 8.62 -19.16
CA SER A 131 1.67 7.96 -19.48
C SER A 131 1.53 6.52 -19.97
N SER A 132 0.46 5.81 -19.60
CA SER A 132 0.14 4.45 -20.06
C SER A 132 -0.45 4.38 -21.48
N GLY A 133 -0.36 5.47 -22.26
CA GLY A 133 -0.83 5.52 -23.64
C GLY A 133 -2.34 5.67 -23.79
N LEU A 134 -3.11 5.75 -22.70
CA LEU A 134 -4.52 6.16 -22.75
C LEU A 134 -4.62 7.68 -22.96
N LYS A 135 -4.24 8.12 -24.16
CA LYS A 135 -4.50 9.47 -24.66
C LYS A 135 -5.98 9.59 -25.04
N ASN A 136 -6.90 9.53 -24.07
CA ASN A 136 -8.23 10.10 -24.30
C ASN A 136 -8.11 11.62 -24.15
N THR A 137 -7.53 12.24 -25.18
CA THR A 137 -7.31 13.68 -25.24
C THR A 137 -8.65 14.41 -25.21
N GLN A 138 -8.69 15.60 -24.61
CA GLN A 138 -9.90 16.45 -24.61
C GLN A 138 -10.52 16.62 -26.01
N LYS A 139 -9.71 16.59 -27.08
CA LYS A 139 -10.18 16.55 -28.47
C LYS A 139 -11.09 15.35 -28.78
N THR A 140 -10.75 14.14 -28.33
CA THR A 140 -11.57 12.93 -28.55
C THR A 140 -12.88 12.99 -27.76
N ARG A 141 -12.88 13.58 -26.56
CA ARG A 141 -14.11 13.82 -25.81
C ARG A 141 -15.00 14.86 -26.49
N VAL A 142 -14.41 15.95 -26.98
CA VAL A 142 -15.14 16.99 -27.70
C VAL A 142 -15.70 16.45 -29.02
N SER A 143 -14.96 15.64 -29.76
CA SER A 143 -15.47 15.02 -31.00
C SER A 143 -16.61 14.03 -30.72
N ALA A 144 -16.48 13.19 -29.70
CA ALA A 144 -17.54 12.25 -29.32
C ALA A 144 -18.81 12.98 -28.83
N LEU A 145 -18.65 14.08 -28.08
CA LEU A 145 -19.78 14.91 -27.67
C LEU A 145 -20.43 15.64 -28.87
N GLN A 146 -19.64 16.12 -29.83
CA GLN A 146 -20.17 16.75 -31.03
C GLN A 146 -20.93 15.75 -31.91
N GLU A 147 -20.43 14.52 -32.04
CA GLU A 147 -21.13 13.43 -32.73
C GLU A 147 -22.46 13.08 -32.06
N GLN A 148 -22.51 13.07 -30.72
CA GLN A 148 -23.75 12.87 -29.97
C GLN A 148 -24.74 14.03 -30.16
N VAL A 149 -24.29 15.28 -30.16
CA VAL A 149 -25.15 16.44 -30.43
C VAL A 149 -25.74 16.35 -31.84
N ASN A 150 -24.91 16.06 -32.84
CA ASN A 150 -25.37 15.94 -34.23
C ASN A 150 -26.40 14.81 -34.41
N SER A 151 -26.23 13.68 -33.71
CA SER A 151 -27.21 12.58 -33.79
C SER A 151 -28.53 12.92 -33.10
N LEU A 152 -28.48 13.63 -31.97
CA LEU A 152 -29.66 14.12 -31.27
C LEU A 152 -30.43 15.15 -32.10
N ASP A 153 -29.72 16.07 -32.77
CA ASP A 153 -30.35 17.06 -33.65
C ASP A 153 -31.05 16.38 -34.85
N ALA A 154 -30.43 15.35 -35.43
CA ALA A 154 -31.06 14.55 -36.48
C ALA A 154 -32.35 13.86 -36.00
N LEU A 155 -32.34 13.27 -34.80
CA LEU A 155 -33.51 12.65 -34.19
C LEU A 155 -34.60 13.67 -33.86
N ILE A 156 -34.23 14.87 -33.40
CA ILE A 156 -35.20 15.95 -33.13
C ILE A 156 -35.87 16.40 -34.44
N ALA A 157 -35.11 16.56 -35.52
CA ALA A 157 -35.66 16.92 -36.83
C ALA A 157 -36.64 15.86 -37.35
N GLU A 158 -36.28 14.58 -37.26
CA GLU A 158 -37.16 13.47 -37.63
C GLU A 158 -38.46 13.46 -36.81
N ARG A 159 -38.35 13.65 -35.48
CA ARG A 159 -39.51 13.70 -34.58
C ARG A 159 -40.39 14.92 -34.82
N GLN A 160 -39.82 16.07 -35.18
CA GLN A 160 -40.57 17.26 -35.56
C GLN A 160 -41.34 17.06 -36.87
N GLN A 161 -40.73 16.41 -37.86
CA GLN A 161 -41.40 16.06 -39.10
C GLN A 161 -42.57 15.09 -38.86
N TYR A 162 -42.35 14.06 -38.03
CA TYR A 162 -43.41 13.13 -37.66
C TYR A 162 -44.54 13.81 -36.89
N LYS A 163 -44.22 14.72 -35.97
CA LYS A 163 -45.21 15.52 -35.25
C LYS A 163 -46.03 16.38 -36.22
N ALA A 164 -45.39 17.06 -37.17
CA ALA A 164 -46.09 17.88 -38.16
C ALA A 164 -47.01 17.04 -39.05
N GLN A 165 -46.58 15.84 -39.46
CA GLN A 165 -47.44 14.91 -40.21
C GLN A 165 -48.68 14.51 -39.41
N LEU A 166 -48.52 14.12 -38.14
CA LEU A 166 -49.65 13.78 -37.26
C LEU A 166 -50.58 14.96 -36.99
N GLU A 167 -50.07 16.18 -36.82
CA GLU A 167 -50.90 17.38 -36.67
C GLU A 167 -51.70 17.67 -37.94
N THR A 168 -51.15 17.37 -39.11
CA THR A 168 -51.85 17.50 -40.39
C THR A 168 -52.92 16.41 -40.56
N GLU A 169 -52.66 15.18 -40.13
CA GLU A 169 -53.63 14.07 -40.13
C GLU A 169 -54.77 14.25 -39.12
N LEU A 170 -54.51 14.87 -37.96
CA LEU A 170 -55.53 15.16 -36.94
C LEU A 170 -56.38 16.40 -37.28
N ALA A 171 -55.89 17.29 -38.15
CA ALA A 171 -56.61 18.47 -38.62
C ALA A 171 -57.43 18.21 -39.91
N ALA A 172 -57.28 17.03 -40.53
CA ALA A 172 -58.07 16.54 -41.66
C ALA A 172 -59.25 15.68 -41.19
#